data_AF-A0A5N3VA89-F1
#
_entry.id   AF-A0A5N3VA89-F1
#
_cell.length_a   1.000
_cell.length_b   1.000
_cell.length_c   1.000
_cell.angle_alpha   90.00
_cell.angle_beta   90.00
_cell.angle_gamma   90.00
#
_symmetry.space_group_name_H-M   'P 1'
#
loop_
_entity.id
_entity.type
_entity.pdbx_description
1 polymer ?
#
loop_
_entity_poly.entity_id
_entity_poly.type
_entity_poly.pdbx_seq_one_letter_code
_entity_poly.pdbx_strand_id
1 'polypeptide(L)' 'FLDRENATKILHRPKRYNSGKLEEFIPGNLERECREEKCSFEEAREVFENTEKT' A
#
# COMPACT_ATOMS: atom_id res chain seq x y z
N PHE A 1 -5.10 21.52 12.35
CA PHE A 1 -5.23 20.27 11.56
C PHE A 1 -4.35 19.20 12.20
N LEU A 2 -4.74 17.93 12.14
CA LEU A 2 -3.94 16.81 12.67
C LEU A 2 -2.79 16.47 11.71
N ASP A 3 -1.69 15.94 12.24
CA ASP A 3 -0.66 15.33 11.41
C ASP A 3 -1.15 14.01 10.79
N ARG A 4 -0.40 13.52 9.80
CA ARG A 4 -0.76 12.35 9.01
C ARG A 4 -0.94 11.09 9.85
N GLU A 5 -0.09 10.86 10.85
CA GLU A 5 -0.12 9.65 11.68
C GLU A 5 -1.33 9.65 12.61
N ASN A 6 -1.68 10.82 13.16
CA ASN A 6 -2.84 10.95 14.02
C ASN A 6 -4.16 10.99 13.20
N ALA A 7 -4.13 11.52 11.97
CA ALA A 7 -5.29 11.51 11.08
C ALA A 7 -5.70 10.09 10.66
N THR A 8 -4.75 9.19 10.36
CA THR A 8 -5.03 7.80 9.98
C THR A 8 -5.58 6.94 11.12
N LYS A 9 -5.31 7.30 12.38
CA LYS A 9 -5.92 6.63 13.55
C LYS A 9 -7.42 6.95 13.70
N ILE A 10 -7.85 8.13 13.24
CA ILE A 10 -9.26 8.54 13.29
C ILE A 10 -10.00 8.09 12.04
N LEU A 11 -9.38 8.27 10.87
CA LEU A 11 -9.91 7.81 9.59
C LEU A 11 -9.57 6.33 9.42
N HIS A 12 -10.39 5.46 10.01
CA HIS A 12 -10.32 4.02 9.79
C HIS A 12 -10.69 3.69 8.33
N ARG A 13 -9.69 3.68 7.44
CA ARG A 13 -9.83 3.08 6.11
C ARG A 13 -9.77 1.56 6.29
N PRO A 14 -10.69 0.79 5.69
CA PRO A 14 -10.56 -0.66 5.68
C PRO A 14 -9.27 -1.04 4.97
N LYS A 15 -8.45 -1.88 5.63
CA LYS A 15 -7.22 -2.40 5.03
C LYS A 15 -7.58 -3.18 3.77
N ARG A 16 -6.90 -2.88 2.66
CA ARG A 16 -7.12 -3.49 1.34
C ARG A 16 -6.16 -4.63 1.06
N TYR A 17 -5.11 -4.76 1.86
CA TYR A 17 -4.13 -5.82 1.77
C TYR A 17 -4.78 -7.18 1.55
N ASN A 18 -4.42 -7.83 0.45
CA ASN A 18 -4.92 -9.15 0.05
C ASN A 18 -6.46 -9.25 -0.02
N SER A 19 -7.19 -8.13 -0.23
CA SER A 19 -8.66 -8.13 -0.27
C SER A 19 -9.25 -8.79 -1.53
N GLY A 20 -8.39 -9.11 -2.51
CA GLY A 20 -8.70 -9.89 -3.70
C GLY A 20 -8.07 -9.33 -4.97
N LYS A 21 -8.17 -10.08 -6.08
CA LYS A 21 -7.52 -9.76 -7.38
C LYS A 21 -7.98 -8.46 -8.04
N LEU A 22 -9.00 -7.79 -7.52
CA LEU A 22 -9.53 -6.57 -8.13
C LEU A 22 -8.67 -5.34 -7.85
N GLU A 23 -7.87 -5.36 -6.77
CA GLU A 23 -6.95 -4.26 -6.46
C GLU A 23 -5.82 -4.15 -7.48
N GLU A 24 -5.32 -5.28 -8.00
CA GLU A 24 -4.24 -5.38 -9.00
C GLU A 24 -4.60 -4.75 -10.37
N PHE A 25 -5.87 -4.39 -10.62
CA PHE A 25 -6.23 -3.60 -11.80
C PHE A 25 -5.86 -2.10 -11.65
N ILE A 26 -5.57 -1.65 -10.43
CA ILE A 26 -5.14 -0.29 -10.13
C ILE A 26 -3.60 -0.28 -10.10
N PRO A 27 -2.93 0.76 -10.62
CA PRO A 27 -1.48 0.86 -10.50
C PRO A 27 -1.00 0.77 -9.05
N GLY A 28 0.05 -0.01 -8.83
CA GLY A 28 0.68 -0.21 -7.53
C GLY A 28 1.11 1.11 -6.87
N ASN A 29 1.13 1.14 -5.54
CA ASN A 29 1.50 2.34 -4.80
C ASN A 29 2.20 2.02 -3.48
N LEU A 30 3.48 2.39 -3.36
CA LEU A 30 4.32 2.07 -2.21
C LEU A 30 3.75 2.58 -0.88
N GLU A 31 3.16 3.78 -0.86
CA GLU A 31 2.57 4.32 0.36
C GLU A 31 1.36 3.48 0.78
N ARG A 32 0.43 3.22 -0.13
CA ARG A 32 -0.80 2.47 0.12
C ARG A 32 -0.55 1.01 0.48
N GLU A 33 0.27 0.31 -0.28
CA GLU A 33 0.41 -1.15 -0.18
C GLU A 33 1.49 -1.57 0.83
N CYS A 34 2.58 -0.80 0.96
CA CYS A 34 3.75 -1.22 1.75
C CYS A 34 4.06 -0.36 2.99
N ARG A 35 3.59 0.91 3.06
CA ARG A 35 3.81 1.78 4.23
C ARG A 35 2.59 1.88 5.13
N GLU A 36 1.42 2.05 4.54
CA GLU A 36 0.13 2.05 5.24
C GLU A 36 -0.33 0.61 5.52
N GLU A 37 0.09 -0.33 4.69
CA GLU A 37 -0.26 -1.74 4.76
C GLU A 37 0.98 -2.64 4.72
N LYS A 38 0.80 -3.93 5.04
CA LYS A 38 1.86 -4.93 4.86
C LYS A 38 1.80 -5.33 3.39
N CYS A 39 2.92 -5.45 2.69
CA CYS A 39 2.95 -6.00 1.32
C CYS A 39 3.88 -7.21 1.23
N SER A 40 3.72 -7.97 0.15
CA SER A 40 4.67 -8.96 -0.35
C SER A 40 5.81 -8.27 -1.11
N PHE A 41 6.90 -9.02 -1.36
CA PHE A 41 8.00 -8.52 -2.17
C PHE A 41 7.55 -8.23 -3.62
N GLU A 42 6.63 -9.03 -4.17
CA GLU A 42 6.17 -8.85 -5.56
C GLU A 42 5.34 -7.57 -5.73
N GLU A 43 4.47 -7.25 -4.78
CA GLU A 43 3.72 -5.97 -4.77
C GLU A 43 4.68 -4.77 -4.68
N ALA A 44 5.72 -4.84 -3.84
CA ALA A 44 6.75 -3.80 -3.83
C ALA A 44 7.47 -3.70 -5.18
N ARG A 45 7.76 -4.84 -5.82
CA ARG A 45 8.45 -4.93 -7.11
C ARG A 45 7.63 -4.32 -8.24
N GLU A 46 6.31 -4.50 -8.22
CA GLU A 46 5.38 -3.89 -9.19
C GLU A 46 5.44 -2.36 -9.16
N VAL A 47 5.68 -1.75 -8.00
CA VAL A 47 5.81 -0.29 -7.88
C VAL A 47 7.12 0.22 -8.49
N PHE A 48 8.22 -0.50 -8.29
CA PHE A 48 9.55 -0.06 -8.75
C PHE A 48 9.91 -0.55 -10.16
N GLU A 49 9.21 -1.57 -10.67
CA GLU A 49 9.53 -2.32 -11.88
C GLU A 49 11.00 -2.80 -11.94
N ASN A 50 11.64 -2.99 -10.77
CA ASN A 50 13.06 -3.25 -10.67
C ASN A 50 13.41 -4.06 -9.40
N THR A 51 13.95 -5.26 -9.57
CA THR A 51 14.25 -6.18 -8.47
C THR A 51 15.32 -5.67 -7.50
N GLU A 52 16.31 -4.90 -7.95
CA GLU A 52 17.38 -4.40 -7.06
C GLU A 52 16.95 -3.19 -6.21
N LYS A 53 15.93 -2.45 -6.67
CA LYS A 53 15.37 -1.28 -5.99
C LYS A 53 14.11 -1.57 -5.17
N THR A 54 13.65 -2.82 -5.20
CA THR A 54 12.48 -3.32 -4.47
C THR A 54 12.82 -3.60 -3.02
#